data_AF-A0A2A2DED4-F1
#
_entry.id   AF-A0A2A2DED4-F1
#
_cell.length_a   1.000
_cell.length_b   1.000
_cell.length_c   1.000
_cell.angle_alpha   90.00
_cell.angle_beta   90.00
_cell.angle_gamma   90.00
#
_symmetry.space_group_name_H-M   'P 1'
#
loop_
_entity.id
_entity.type
_entity.pdbx_description
1 polymer ?
#
loop_
_entity_poly.entity_id
_entity_poly.type
_entity_poly.pdbx_seq_one_letter_code
_entity_poly.pdbx_strand_id
1 'polypeptide(L)'
;MWHKRPTSIRRGVLFLAAATLVAPILTLTQVTSAQAFGTIGKFGQQTEHERITRAALACRPNTPSDGTCFEPRSLDQIAGRSGTFGAVGAPDTDEVFTPAAHCDDADHLTSPGYPRDRAEATRALQGCVSQLQGRFAAGVTAAAGTLKADGTVAPGESDLGKDCTFSLGVPGRDKCEAIEGLGRALHGVQDFYSHSNWTDRAAPDRPVGRTNPPGLDLAAPSPLLSLTGGRPLLASAVPDGLTTGCFSLVPLGCGKRVQHADLNKDTGTIDPATGATSGPTTPRGRTGGNFDRAVQGAVADTRRQWADFRAALTDRYGKERGERIACVLTHDTPVRDCAPRG
;
A
#
# COMPACT_ATOMS: atom_id res chain seq x y z
N MET A 1 -83.27 36.93 -22.98
CA MET A 1 -83.28 37.66 -24.27
C MET A 1 -81.97 37.40 -24.99
N TRP A 2 -82.03 36.98 -26.27
CA TRP A 2 -81.04 37.12 -27.38
C TRP A 2 -79.54 36.82 -27.16
N HIS A 3 -78.76 36.24 -28.07
CA HIS A 3 -78.92 35.51 -29.32
C HIS A 3 -77.51 34.98 -29.74
N LYS A 4 -77.47 33.79 -30.38
CA LYS A 4 -76.61 33.33 -31.50
C LYS A 4 -75.05 33.42 -31.47
N ARG A 5 -74.43 32.23 -31.53
CA ARG A 5 -73.40 31.66 -32.47
C ARG A 5 -72.80 32.57 -33.60
N PRO A 6 -71.78 32.11 -34.39
CA PRO A 6 -70.51 31.37 -34.17
C PRO A 6 -69.33 31.95 -35.02
N THR A 7 -68.23 31.19 -35.19
CA THR A 7 -67.16 31.17 -36.25
C THR A 7 -65.75 31.21 -35.63
N SER A 8 -64.68 30.59 -36.12
CA SER A 8 -64.38 29.84 -37.35
C SER A 8 -63.10 29.01 -37.11
N ILE A 9 -63.03 27.89 -37.83
CA ILE A 9 -61.92 26.95 -37.99
C ILE A 9 -60.63 27.66 -38.46
N ARG A 10 -59.46 27.26 -37.92
CA ARG A 10 -58.24 27.16 -38.73
C ARG A 10 -57.42 25.92 -38.35
N ARG A 11 -57.29 25.04 -39.34
CA ARG A 11 -56.41 23.87 -39.39
C ARG A 11 -54.96 24.35 -39.39
N GLY A 12 -54.15 23.80 -38.48
CA GLY A 12 -52.70 23.95 -38.46
C GLY A 12 -52.07 22.56 -38.49
N VAL A 13 -51.35 22.31 -39.58
CA VAL A 13 -50.70 21.06 -40.01
C VAL A 13 -49.78 20.46 -38.93
N LEU A 14 -49.96 19.17 -38.63
CA LEU A 14 -48.95 18.34 -37.95
C LEU A 14 -47.76 18.13 -38.90
N PHE A 15 -46.62 18.75 -38.59
CA PHE A 15 -45.34 18.33 -39.14
C PHE A 15 -44.69 17.33 -38.16
N LEU A 16 -44.70 16.06 -38.56
CA LEU A 16 -43.81 15.03 -38.03
C LEU A 16 -42.38 15.35 -38.50
N ALA A 17 -41.62 16.07 -37.68
CA ALA A 17 -40.18 16.11 -37.81
C ALA A 17 -39.59 14.94 -37.01
N ALA A 18 -39.14 13.91 -37.73
CA ALA A 18 -38.33 12.85 -37.17
C ALA A 18 -37.00 13.44 -36.69
N ALA A 19 -36.90 13.72 -35.40
CA ALA A 19 -35.64 14.03 -34.75
C ALA A 19 -34.84 12.73 -34.62
N THR A 20 -33.94 12.49 -35.57
CA THR A 20 -32.85 11.52 -35.41
C THR A 20 -31.95 12.00 -34.27
N LEU A 21 -32.24 11.54 -33.06
CA LEU A 21 -31.33 11.60 -31.93
C LEU A 21 -30.10 10.74 -32.26
N VAL A 22 -29.09 11.36 -32.86
CA VAL A 22 -27.72 10.84 -32.82
C VAL A 22 -27.27 10.98 -31.37
N ALA A 23 -27.51 9.94 -30.58
CA ALA A 23 -26.92 9.84 -29.25
C ALA A 23 -25.40 9.87 -29.42
N PRO A 24 -24.67 10.81 -28.80
CA PRO A 24 -23.23 10.69 -28.73
C PRO A 24 -22.96 9.42 -27.92
N ILE A 25 -22.39 8.41 -28.56
CA ILE A 25 -21.77 7.29 -27.88
C ILE A 25 -20.60 7.91 -27.12
N LEU A 26 -20.87 8.33 -25.88
CA LEU A 26 -19.87 8.54 -24.86
C LEU A 26 -19.20 7.18 -24.69
N THR A 27 -18.07 7.01 -25.37
CA THR A 27 -17.08 6.02 -25.00
C THR A 27 -16.66 6.36 -23.57
N LEU A 28 -17.36 5.76 -22.61
CA LEU A 28 -16.87 5.58 -21.26
C LEU A 28 -15.56 4.81 -21.41
N THR A 29 -14.47 5.56 -21.56
CA THR A 29 -13.15 5.05 -21.23
C THR A 29 -13.29 4.62 -19.79
N GLN A 30 -13.35 3.30 -19.57
CA GLN A 30 -13.26 2.75 -18.24
C GLN A 30 -11.91 3.20 -17.72
N VAL A 31 -11.92 4.24 -16.88
CA VAL A 31 -10.79 4.56 -16.03
C VAL A 31 -10.66 3.33 -15.14
N THR A 32 -9.79 2.41 -15.54
CA THR A 32 -9.33 1.36 -14.64
C THR A 32 -8.71 2.10 -13.48
N SER A 33 -9.33 2.00 -12.31
CA SER A 33 -8.70 2.42 -11.07
C SER A 33 -7.35 1.73 -11.05
N ALA A 34 -6.29 2.51 -11.22
CA ALA A 34 -4.93 2.08 -10.89
C ALA A 34 -4.98 1.78 -9.40
N GLN A 35 -5.20 0.51 -9.09
CA GLN A 35 -5.10 0.01 -7.73
C GLN A 35 -3.60 -0.14 -7.43
N ALA A 36 -3.23 0.01 -6.17
CA ALA A 36 -1.88 -0.05 -5.62
C ALA A 36 -1.15 -1.38 -5.94
N PHE A 37 0.00 -1.69 -5.32
CA PHE A 37 0.47 -3.09 -5.39
C PHE A 37 -0.72 -3.96 -4.96
N GLY A 38 -1.08 -4.94 -5.77
CA GLY A 38 -2.37 -5.56 -5.57
C GLY A 38 -2.41 -6.46 -4.37
N THR A 39 -3.52 -6.45 -3.65
CA THR A 39 -3.85 -7.51 -2.70
C THR A 39 -4.73 -8.60 -3.33
N ILE A 40 -5.39 -8.33 -4.46
CA ILE A 40 -6.34 -9.26 -5.08
C ILE A 40 -5.77 -9.79 -6.41
N GLY A 41 -5.91 -11.09 -6.67
CA GLY A 41 -5.56 -11.70 -7.97
C GLY A 41 -6.56 -11.40 -9.10
N LYS A 42 -7.05 -10.16 -9.21
CA LYS A 42 -8.05 -9.72 -10.21
C LYS A 42 -7.64 -8.37 -10.80
N PHE A 43 -8.26 -8.00 -11.93
CA PHE A 43 -8.00 -6.73 -12.63
C PHE A 43 -6.55 -6.49 -13.06
N GLY A 44 -5.76 -7.56 -13.27
CA GLY A 44 -4.38 -7.48 -13.72
C GLY A 44 -3.33 -7.44 -12.61
N GLN A 45 -3.78 -7.31 -11.35
CA GLN A 45 -2.96 -7.51 -10.16
C GLN A 45 -2.75 -9.01 -9.87
N GLN A 46 -1.61 -9.33 -9.27
CA GLN A 46 -1.19 -10.69 -8.94
C GLN A 46 -0.84 -10.88 -7.46
N THR A 47 -1.48 -10.14 -6.55
CA THR A 47 -1.18 -10.18 -5.11
C THR A 47 0.25 -9.72 -4.78
N GLU A 48 0.68 -8.61 -5.38
CA GLU A 48 2.02 -8.06 -5.24
C GLU A 48 2.42 -7.81 -3.78
N HIS A 49 1.52 -7.26 -2.94
CA HIS A 49 1.81 -7.06 -1.51
C HIS A 49 2.11 -8.39 -0.79
N GLU A 50 1.29 -9.41 -1.05
CA GLU A 50 1.51 -10.75 -0.52
C GLU A 50 2.87 -11.29 -0.97
N ARG A 51 3.18 -11.23 -2.27
CA ARG A 51 4.39 -11.80 -2.85
C ARG A 51 5.66 -11.09 -2.38
N ILE A 52 5.64 -9.76 -2.30
CA ILE A 52 6.75 -8.96 -1.75
C ILE A 52 6.98 -9.34 -0.29
N THR A 53 5.91 -9.41 0.51
CA THR A 53 6.00 -9.74 1.93
C THR A 53 6.53 -11.15 2.14
N ARG A 54 6.09 -12.14 1.35
CA ARG A 54 6.62 -13.51 1.36
C ARG A 54 8.10 -13.54 0.98
N ALA A 55 8.49 -12.88 -0.11
CA ALA A 55 9.89 -12.84 -0.55
C ALA A 55 10.80 -12.15 0.48
N ALA A 56 10.27 -11.20 1.24
CA ALA A 56 10.99 -10.50 2.29
C ALA A 56 11.11 -11.32 3.58
N LEU A 57 10.01 -11.93 4.04
CA LEU A 57 9.87 -12.39 5.43
C LEU A 57 9.76 -13.90 5.59
N ALA A 58 9.56 -14.69 4.53
CA ALA A 58 9.41 -16.14 4.68
C ALA A 58 10.68 -16.82 5.20
N CYS A 59 10.52 -17.79 6.09
CA CYS A 59 11.61 -18.71 6.40
C CYS A 59 11.94 -19.58 5.19
N ARG A 60 13.22 -19.94 5.06
CA ARG A 60 13.63 -20.91 4.03
C ARG A 60 12.94 -22.25 4.29
N PRO A 61 12.65 -23.04 3.24
CA PRO A 61 12.07 -24.36 3.40
C PRO A 61 12.83 -25.20 4.43
N ASN A 62 12.09 -25.85 5.34
CA ASN A 62 12.62 -26.69 6.41
C ASN A 62 13.59 -25.99 7.39
N THR A 63 13.58 -24.65 7.45
CA THR A 63 14.33 -23.88 8.43
C THR A 63 13.37 -23.28 9.44
N PRO A 64 13.39 -23.70 10.71
CA PRO A 64 12.61 -23.06 11.78
C PRO A 64 12.98 -21.59 11.91
N SER A 65 12.05 -20.77 12.38
CA SER A 65 12.36 -19.37 12.64
C SER A 65 13.33 -19.23 13.82
N ASP A 66 14.28 -18.30 13.68
CA ASP A 66 15.09 -17.77 14.79
C ASP A 66 14.62 -16.38 15.23
N GLY A 67 13.40 -15.99 14.83
CA GLY A 67 12.87 -14.64 14.97
C GLY A 67 13.28 -13.69 13.85
N THR A 68 14.02 -14.11 12.82
CA THR A 68 14.36 -13.26 11.65
C THR A 68 13.40 -13.44 10.47
N CYS A 69 12.64 -14.54 10.44
CA CYS A 69 11.71 -14.88 9.38
C CYS A 69 10.41 -15.45 9.96
N PHE A 70 9.33 -15.48 9.19
CA PHE A 70 8.03 -15.98 9.62
C PHE A 70 7.81 -17.41 9.11
N GLU A 71 7.37 -18.28 10.01
CA GLU A 71 6.87 -19.62 9.69
C GLU A 71 5.56 -19.53 8.89
N PRO A 72 5.19 -20.59 8.13
CA PRO A 72 4.15 -20.49 7.11
C PRO A 72 2.81 -19.92 7.59
N ARG A 73 2.30 -20.35 8.75
CA ARG A 73 0.99 -19.89 9.23
C ARG A 73 1.03 -18.46 9.73
N SER A 74 2.12 -18.05 10.38
CA SER A 74 2.37 -16.69 10.83
C SER A 74 2.64 -15.75 9.65
N LEU A 75 3.32 -16.24 8.62
CA LEU A 75 3.54 -15.54 7.36
C LEU A 75 2.22 -15.29 6.63
N ASP A 76 1.32 -16.28 6.60
CA ASP A 76 -0.02 -16.11 6.01
C ASP A 76 -0.82 -14.99 6.69
N GLN A 77 -0.61 -14.74 7.99
CA GLN A 77 -1.29 -13.64 8.68
C GLN A 77 -0.77 -12.28 8.19
N ILE A 78 0.55 -12.09 8.11
CA ILE A 78 1.11 -10.80 7.69
C ILE A 78 0.96 -10.56 6.18
N ALA A 79 1.29 -11.57 5.36
CA ALA A 79 1.32 -11.44 3.91
C ALA A 79 -0.05 -11.64 3.25
N GLY A 80 -0.94 -12.38 3.90
CA GLY A 80 -2.14 -12.91 3.27
C GLY A 80 -1.85 -14.20 2.51
N ARG A 81 -2.91 -14.80 1.98
CA ARG A 81 -2.93 -16.01 1.15
C ARG A 81 -4.19 -16.02 0.31
N SER A 82 -4.30 -16.96 -0.62
CA SER A 82 -5.52 -17.15 -1.43
C SER A 82 -6.80 -17.02 -0.58
N GLY A 83 -7.62 -16.01 -0.89
CA GLY A 83 -8.88 -15.71 -0.21
C GLY A 83 -8.79 -14.76 0.98
N THR A 84 -7.60 -14.23 1.32
CA THR A 84 -7.38 -13.31 2.43
C THR A 84 -6.42 -12.18 2.03
N PHE A 85 -6.54 -11.02 2.66
CA PHE A 85 -5.68 -9.86 2.39
C PHE A 85 -4.39 -9.87 3.24
N GLY A 86 -4.38 -10.64 4.34
CA GLY A 86 -3.36 -10.49 5.38
C GLY A 86 -3.39 -9.11 6.02
N ALA A 87 -2.45 -8.86 6.93
CA ALA A 87 -2.29 -7.54 7.53
C ALA A 87 -1.73 -6.51 6.54
N VAL A 88 -0.82 -6.93 5.64
CA VAL A 88 -0.23 -6.05 4.63
C VAL A 88 -1.25 -5.53 3.62
N GLY A 89 -2.29 -6.31 3.35
CA GLY A 89 -3.34 -5.90 2.43
C GLY A 89 -4.56 -5.26 3.10
N ALA A 90 -4.58 -5.14 4.43
CA ALA A 90 -5.74 -4.57 5.14
C ALA A 90 -6.08 -3.14 4.68
N PRO A 91 -5.11 -2.23 4.46
CA PRO A 91 -5.41 -0.87 4.02
C PRO A 91 -6.18 -0.77 2.69
N ASP A 92 -6.00 -1.73 1.77
CA ASP A 92 -6.78 -1.83 0.52
C ASP A 92 -8.28 -2.14 0.73
N THR A 93 -8.71 -2.36 1.97
CA THR A 93 -10.11 -2.65 2.30
C THR A 93 -10.76 -1.57 3.13
N ASP A 94 -10.09 -1.09 4.17
CA ASP A 94 -10.67 -0.17 5.15
C ASP A 94 -9.97 1.20 5.21
N GLU A 95 -8.85 1.38 4.50
CA GLU A 95 -8.12 2.66 4.39
C GLU A 95 -7.96 3.14 2.93
N VAL A 96 -8.76 2.60 1.99
CA VAL A 96 -8.72 2.91 0.54
C VAL A 96 -8.79 4.41 0.23
N PHE A 97 -9.43 5.18 1.12
CA PHE A 97 -9.61 6.64 0.99
C PHE A 97 -8.65 7.46 1.84
N THR A 98 -7.60 6.83 2.36
CA THR A 98 -6.61 7.44 3.22
C THR A 98 -5.29 7.52 2.45
N PRO A 99 -5.01 8.62 1.70
CA PRO A 99 -3.78 8.74 0.90
C PRO A 99 -2.50 8.48 1.70
N ALA A 100 -2.50 8.85 3.00
CA ALA A 100 -1.37 8.61 3.88
C ALA A 100 -1.08 7.12 4.15
N ALA A 101 -2.07 6.22 4.03
CA ALA A 101 -1.84 4.77 4.16
C ALA A 101 -1.13 4.19 2.92
N HIS A 102 -1.35 4.81 1.75
CA HIS A 102 -0.81 4.41 0.44
C HIS A 102 0.39 5.26 -0.01
N CYS A 103 0.85 6.21 0.83
CA CYS A 103 1.91 7.16 0.45
C CYS A 103 1.62 7.99 -0.82
N ASP A 104 0.34 8.20 -1.09
CA ASP A 104 -0.15 8.98 -2.21
C ASP A 104 -0.18 10.48 -1.92
N ASP A 105 -0.48 11.26 -2.96
CA ASP A 105 -0.68 12.70 -2.91
C ASP A 105 0.54 13.51 -2.45
N ALA A 106 1.76 12.99 -2.55
CA ALA A 106 2.99 13.79 -2.44
C ALA A 106 3.54 14.18 -3.81
N ASP A 107 2.66 14.44 -4.77
CA ASP A 107 3.01 14.79 -6.15
C ASP A 107 3.59 16.19 -6.26
N HIS A 108 4.64 16.34 -7.08
CA HIS A 108 5.23 17.64 -7.37
C HIS A 108 6.03 17.58 -8.66
N LEU A 109 5.94 18.65 -9.44
CA LEU A 109 6.88 18.93 -10.52
C LEU A 109 7.36 20.37 -10.39
N THR A 110 8.64 20.59 -10.66
CA THR A 110 9.26 21.92 -10.67
C THR A 110 8.84 22.77 -11.87
N SER A 111 8.00 22.25 -12.77
CA SER A 111 7.50 22.96 -13.94
C SER A 111 6.60 24.15 -13.56
N PRO A 112 6.74 25.31 -14.22
CA PRO A 112 5.85 26.45 -13.99
C PRO A 112 4.37 26.10 -14.15
N GLY A 113 3.54 26.58 -13.22
CA GLY A 113 2.09 26.37 -13.24
C GLY A 113 1.63 24.98 -12.77
N TYR A 114 2.52 24.15 -12.22
CA TYR A 114 2.12 22.92 -11.55
C TYR A 114 1.30 23.27 -10.29
N PRO A 115 0.15 22.60 -10.04
CA PRO A 115 -0.82 23.05 -9.05
C PRO A 115 -0.40 22.83 -7.59
N ARG A 116 0.64 22.03 -7.34
CA ARG A 116 1.10 21.70 -5.99
C ARG A 116 2.55 22.10 -5.76
N ASP A 117 2.80 22.90 -4.75
CA ASP A 117 4.15 23.34 -4.43
C ASP A 117 4.97 22.24 -3.71
N ARG A 118 6.29 22.47 -3.61
CA ARG A 118 7.18 21.48 -2.99
C ARG A 118 6.83 21.25 -1.52
N ALA A 119 6.47 22.31 -0.79
CA ALA A 119 6.18 22.24 0.64
C ALA A 119 4.87 21.49 0.93
N GLU A 120 3.84 21.67 0.12
CA GLU A 120 2.58 20.91 0.17
C GLU A 120 2.80 19.43 -0.07
N ALA A 121 3.61 19.08 -1.06
CA ALA A 121 3.95 17.69 -1.35
C ALA A 121 4.80 17.07 -0.22
N THR A 122 5.77 17.80 0.32
CA THR A 122 6.54 17.37 1.49
C THR A 122 5.64 17.12 2.71
N ARG A 123 4.64 17.99 2.97
CA ARG A 123 3.68 17.78 4.06
C ARG A 123 2.84 16.51 3.88
N ALA A 124 2.42 16.17 2.66
CA ALA A 124 1.73 14.91 2.40
C ALA A 124 2.63 13.70 2.65
N LEU A 125 3.88 13.74 2.19
CA LEU A 125 4.84 12.66 2.45
C LEU A 125 5.12 12.49 3.94
N GLN A 126 5.27 13.60 4.69
CA GLN A 126 5.38 13.57 6.15
C GLN A 126 4.13 12.95 6.79
N GLY A 127 2.95 13.24 6.26
CA GLY A 127 1.69 12.61 6.66
C GLY A 127 1.71 11.09 6.46
N CYS A 128 2.17 10.61 5.30
CA CYS A 128 2.36 9.18 5.09
C CYS A 128 3.33 8.58 6.12
N VAL A 129 4.54 9.12 6.23
CA VAL A 129 5.55 8.58 7.16
C VAL A 129 5.05 8.57 8.60
N SER A 130 4.34 9.63 9.02
CA SER A 130 3.71 9.69 10.35
C SER A 130 2.63 8.62 10.54
N GLN A 131 1.80 8.34 9.53
CA GLN A 131 0.80 7.27 9.56
C GLN A 131 1.47 5.91 9.73
N LEU A 132 2.52 5.63 8.94
CA LEU A 132 3.25 4.36 8.99
C LEU A 132 3.99 4.19 10.33
N GLN A 133 4.60 5.26 10.85
CA GLN A 133 5.20 5.28 12.19
C GLN A 133 4.16 4.96 13.28
N GLY A 134 2.96 5.51 13.16
CA GLY A 134 1.85 5.23 14.08
C GLY A 134 1.44 3.75 14.07
N ARG A 135 1.26 3.16 12.89
CA ARG A 135 0.93 1.73 12.71
C ARG A 135 2.03 0.82 13.25
N PHE A 136 3.28 1.13 12.93
CA PHE A 136 4.46 0.42 13.44
C PHE A 136 4.51 0.46 14.98
N ALA A 137 4.35 1.63 15.59
CA ALA A 137 4.37 1.80 17.05
C ALA A 137 3.18 1.11 17.74
N ALA A 138 2.00 1.11 17.10
CA ALA A 138 0.84 0.36 17.58
C ALA A 138 1.14 -1.14 17.62
N GLY A 139 1.75 -1.69 16.56
CA GLY A 139 2.16 -3.09 16.51
C GLY A 139 3.16 -3.44 17.61
N VAL A 140 4.20 -2.62 17.80
CA VAL A 140 5.19 -2.79 18.89
C VAL A 140 4.51 -2.74 20.27
N THR A 141 3.51 -1.88 20.44
CA THR A 141 2.78 -1.73 21.71
C THR A 141 1.92 -2.97 22.00
N ALA A 142 1.14 -3.42 21.03
CA ALA A 142 0.27 -4.59 21.17
C ALA A 142 1.07 -5.86 21.48
N ALA A 143 2.26 -6.00 20.88
CA ALA A 143 3.10 -7.18 21.05
C ALA A 143 3.48 -7.49 22.52
N ALA A 144 3.37 -6.53 23.44
CA ALA A 144 3.57 -6.74 24.87
C ALA A 144 2.69 -7.84 25.48
N GLY A 145 1.43 -7.92 25.04
CA GLY A 145 0.43 -8.83 25.62
C GLY A 145 0.56 -10.28 25.13
N THR A 146 1.40 -10.52 24.13
CA THR A 146 1.79 -11.88 23.71
C THR A 146 2.54 -12.66 24.79
N LEU A 147 3.03 -11.98 25.83
CA LEU A 147 3.67 -12.57 27.00
C LEU A 147 2.97 -12.13 28.30
N LYS A 148 2.91 -13.04 29.26
CA LYS A 148 2.46 -12.76 30.63
C LYS A 148 3.46 -11.87 31.37
N ALA A 149 3.06 -11.42 32.57
CA ALA A 149 3.90 -10.60 33.45
C ALA A 149 5.22 -11.28 33.84
N ASP A 150 5.23 -12.61 33.98
CA ASP A 150 6.41 -13.42 34.27
C ASP A 150 7.32 -13.67 33.05
N GLY A 151 6.96 -13.13 31.87
CA GLY A 151 7.71 -13.30 30.63
C GLY A 151 7.45 -14.62 29.89
N THR A 152 6.55 -15.47 30.38
CA THR A 152 6.11 -16.66 29.64
C THR A 152 5.11 -16.30 28.54
N VAL A 153 5.03 -17.11 27.49
CA VAL A 153 4.08 -16.90 26.39
C VAL A 153 2.64 -16.95 26.90
N ALA A 154 1.80 -16.00 26.48
CA ALA A 154 0.38 -15.97 26.78
C ALA A 154 -0.39 -16.75 25.70
N PRO A 155 -0.87 -18.00 25.96
CA PRO A 155 -1.42 -18.86 24.90
C PRO A 155 -2.65 -18.26 24.22
N GLY A 156 -3.56 -17.67 25.00
CA GLY A 156 -4.79 -17.05 24.49
C GLY A 156 -4.54 -15.84 23.58
N GLU A 157 -3.38 -15.19 23.71
CA GLU A 157 -3.01 -13.98 22.95
C GLU A 157 -2.04 -14.26 21.80
N SER A 158 -1.51 -15.48 21.70
CA SER A 158 -0.45 -15.83 20.75
C SER A 158 -0.81 -16.99 19.82
N ASP A 159 -1.83 -17.77 20.15
CA ASP A 159 -2.29 -18.88 19.32
C ASP A 159 -2.86 -18.41 17.97
N LEU A 160 -2.64 -19.22 16.94
CA LEU A 160 -3.20 -19.03 15.61
C LEU A 160 -4.25 -20.07 15.25
N GLY A 161 -4.75 -20.86 16.20
CA GLY A 161 -5.80 -21.88 16.02
C GLY A 161 -7.00 -21.39 15.21
N LYS A 162 -7.29 -20.09 15.29
CA LYS A 162 -8.09 -19.33 14.31
C LYS A 162 -7.23 -18.27 13.65
N ASP A 163 -7.41 -18.02 12.36
CA ASP A 163 -6.73 -16.91 11.68
C ASP A 163 -7.09 -15.56 12.32
N CYS A 164 -6.22 -14.58 12.12
CA CYS A 164 -6.46 -13.20 12.48
C CYS A 164 -7.44 -12.54 11.51
N THR A 165 -8.17 -11.53 12.00
CA THR A 165 -9.02 -10.67 11.17
C THR A 165 -8.44 -9.27 11.24
N PHE A 166 -8.03 -8.71 10.09
CA PHE A 166 -7.36 -7.41 10.02
C PHE A 166 -8.22 -6.30 9.43
N SER A 167 -9.44 -6.63 9.02
CA SER A 167 -10.42 -5.68 8.49
C SER A 167 -11.59 -5.56 9.46
N LEU A 168 -12.43 -4.53 9.29
CA LEU A 168 -13.64 -4.27 10.09
C LEU A 168 -13.39 -3.63 11.48
N GLY A 169 -12.13 -3.35 11.84
CA GLY A 169 -11.78 -2.64 13.07
C GLY A 169 -12.11 -3.40 14.37
N VAL A 170 -12.20 -4.73 14.30
CA VAL A 170 -12.46 -5.58 15.47
C VAL A 170 -11.12 -6.02 16.06
N PRO A 171 -10.79 -5.63 17.31
CA PRO A 171 -9.55 -6.06 17.94
C PRO A 171 -9.48 -7.59 18.07
N GLY A 172 -8.33 -8.13 17.70
CA GLY A 172 -7.97 -9.53 17.84
C GLY A 172 -7.11 -9.80 19.08
N ARG A 173 -6.43 -10.94 19.03
CA ARG A 173 -5.39 -11.33 19.99
C ARG A 173 -4.17 -10.43 19.85
N ASP A 174 -3.36 -10.25 20.89
CA ASP A 174 -2.19 -9.36 20.82
C ASP A 174 -1.20 -9.72 19.71
N LYS A 175 -1.03 -11.01 19.37
CA LYS A 175 -0.22 -11.41 18.21
C LYS A 175 -0.81 -10.88 16.89
N CYS A 176 -2.14 -10.92 16.74
CA CYS A 176 -2.81 -10.37 15.57
C CYS A 176 -2.65 -8.86 15.52
N GLU A 177 -2.88 -8.14 16.60
CA GLU A 177 -2.73 -6.67 16.66
C GLU A 177 -1.29 -6.23 16.36
N ALA A 178 -0.30 -6.98 16.85
CA ALA A 178 1.10 -6.73 16.54
C ALA A 178 1.41 -6.91 15.05
N ILE A 179 0.89 -8.01 14.45
CA ILE A 179 1.02 -8.30 13.03
C ILE A 179 0.26 -7.25 12.19
N GLU A 180 -0.90 -6.78 12.64
CA GLU A 180 -1.70 -5.75 11.97
C GLU A 180 -0.93 -4.44 11.88
N GLY A 181 -0.39 -3.96 13.00
CA GLY A 181 0.40 -2.74 13.04
C GLY A 181 1.61 -2.79 12.12
N LEU A 182 2.34 -3.91 12.11
CA LEU A 182 3.46 -4.12 11.19
C LEU A 182 2.99 -4.19 9.73
N GLY A 183 1.97 -5.00 9.42
CA GLY A 183 1.46 -5.20 8.06
C GLY A 183 0.95 -3.90 7.44
N ARG A 184 0.13 -3.13 8.16
CA ARG A 184 -0.36 -1.81 7.69
C ARG A 184 0.78 -0.82 7.46
N ALA A 185 1.85 -0.87 8.25
CA ALA A 185 3.03 -0.05 8.01
C ALA A 185 3.80 -0.51 6.75
N LEU A 186 3.93 -1.82 6.55
CA LEU A 186 4.56 -2.38 5.35
C LEU A 186 3.80 -2.06 4.07
N HIS A 187 2.47 -1.99 4.12
CA HIS A 187 1.63 -1.60 3.00
C HIS A 187 2.10 -0.29 2.35
N GLY A 188 2.10 0.81 3.11
CA GLY A 188 2.55 2.11 2.59
C GLY A 188 4.04 2.17 2.24
N VAL A 189 4.88 1.36 2.89
CA VAL A 189 6.29 1.20 2.48
C VAL A 189 6.38 0.59 1.09
N GLN A 190 5.58 -0.44 0.79
CA GLN A 190 5.56 -1.10 -0.51
C GLN A 190 4.97 -0.19 -1.58
N ASP A 191 3.87 0.52 -1.29
CA ASP A 191 3.24 1.48 -2.20
C ASP A 191 4.14 2.67 -2.53
N PHE A 192 4.94 3.13 -1.57
CA PHE A 192 5.95 4.17 -1.85
C PHE A 192 6.84 3.77 -3.03
N TYR A 193 7.26 2.51 -3.15
CA TYR A 193 8.09 2.08 -4.27
C TYR A 193 7.33 1.94 -5.58
N SER A 194 6.04 1.63 -5.54
CA SER A 194 5.27 1.43 -6.75
C SER A 194 4.65 2.72 -7.31
N HIS A 195 4.35 3.72 -6.46
CA HIS A 195 3.71 4.98 -6.87
C HIS A 195 4.58 6.22 -6.68
N SER A 196 5.83 6.07 -6.27
CA SER A 196 6.82 7.16 -6.35
C SER A 196 7.78 6.98 -7.51
N ASN A 197 8.54 8.04 -7.78
CA ASN A 197 9.66 7.99 -8.71
C ASN A 197 11.01 7.61 -8.07
N TRP A 198 11.01 7.05 -6.85
CA TRP A 198 12.23 6.84 -6.05
C TRP A 198 13.27 5.95 -6.74
N THR A 199 12.96 4.69 -7.02
CA THR A 199 13.90 3.74 -7.64
C THR A 199 13.84 3.75 -9.17
N ASP A 200 12.90 4.48 -9.75
CA ASP A 200 12.50 4.29 -11.14
C ASP A 200 13.14 5.31 -12.10
N ARG A 201 12.93 5.07 -13.39
CA ARG A 201 13.43 5.88 -14.51
C ARG A 201 12.27 6.38 -15.37
N ALA A 202 12.41 7.60 -15.88
CA ALA A 202 11.48 8.14 -16.86
C ALA A 202 11.59 7.39 -18.20
N ALA A 203 10.49 7.36 -18.96
CA ALA A 203 10.50 6.82 -20.32
C ALA A 203 11.41 7.70 -21.20
N PRO A 204 12.47 7.16 -21.83
CA PRO A 204 13.49 7.95 -22.53
C PRO A 204 12.97 8.55 -23.85
N ASP A 205 11.88 8.01 -24.38
CA ASP A 205 11.25 8.39 -25.64
C ASP A 205 10.11 9.41 -25.49
N ARG A 206 9.85 9.87 -24.26
CA ARG A 206 8.80 10.86 -23.95
C ARG A 206 9.37 12.04 -23.18
N PRO A 207 8.89 13.27 -23.42
CA PRO A 207 9.33 14.43 -22.64
C PRO A 207 9.00 14.24 -21.16
N VAL A 208 9.89 14.67 -20.28
CA VAL A 208 9.64 14.68 -18.83
C VAL A 208 8.52 15.67 -18.52
N GLY A 209 7.54 15.25 -17.73
CA GLY A 209 6.40 16.08 -17.35
C GLY A 209 5.32 15.29 -16.63
N ARG A 210 4.10 15.83 -16.57
CA ARG A 210 2.99 15.25 -15.79
C ARG A 210 2.72 13.77 -16.08
N THR A 211 2.69 13.40 -17.36
CA THR A 211 2.38 12.03 -17.82
C THR A 211 3.63 11.15 -18.01
N ASN A 212 4.82 11.71 -17.76
CA ASN A 212 6.09 11.01 -17.72
C ASN A 212 6.99 11.68 -16.68
N PRO A 213 6.68 11.54 -15.38
CA PRO A 213 7.44 12.22 -14.34
C PRO A 213 8.91 11.82 -14.37
N PRO A 214 9.84 12.68 -13.90
CA PRO A 214 11.25 12.31 -13.78
C PRO A 214 11.38 11.05 -12.91
N GLY A 215 12.35 10.20 -13.21
CA GLY A 215 12.77 9.11 -12.32
C GLY A 215 14.01 9.53 -11.54
N LEU A 216 14.13 9.12 -10.28
CA LEU A 216 15.28 9.48 -9.45
C LEU A 216 16.40 8.43 -9.47
N ASP A 217 16.11 7.18 -9.85
CA ASP A 217 17.07 6.06 -9.83
C ASP A 217 17.86 5.95 -8.51
N LEU A 218 17.21 6.27 -7.37
CA LEU A 218 17.81 6.21 -6.04
C LEU A 218 17.85 4.77 -5.52
N ALA A 219 18.83 4.52 -4.66
CA ALA A 219 18.98 3.23 -4.01
C ALA A 219 17.84 2.98 -3.00
N ALA A 220 17.47 1.71 -2.86
CA ALA A 220 16.68 1.21 -1.75
C ALA A 220 17.59 0.50 -0.73
N PRO A 221 17.20 0.43 0.56
CA PRO A 221 16.00 1.02 1.17
C PRO A 221 16.03 2.55 1.29
N SER A 222 14.88 3.21 1.13
CA SER A 222 14.73 4.67 1.24
C SER A 222 14.91 5.13 2.69
N PRO A 223 15.79 6.10 2.99
CA PRO A 223 15.94 6.63 4.35
C PRO A 223 14.73 7.45 4.81
N LEU A 224 13.81 7.81 3.89
CA LEU A 224 12.61 8.57 4.24
C LEU A 224 11.60 7.73 5.04
N LEU A 225 11.66 6.41 4.89
CA LEU A 225 10.72 5.46 5.50
C LEU A 225 11.30 4.85 6.79
N SER A 226 12.05 5.63 7.58
CA SER A 226 12.46 5.19 8.93
C SER A 226 11.27 5.28 9.89
N LEU A 227 10.77 4.12 10.32
CA LEU A 227 9.55 4.04 11.14
C LEU A 227 9.83 4.00 12.65
N THR A 228 11.09 3.87 13.04
CA THR A 228 11.52 3.81 14.45
C THR A 228 11.46 5.16 15.14
N GLY A 229 11.08 5.17 16.42
CA GLY A 229 11.28 6.32 17.31
C GLY A 229 10.35 7.53 17.09
N GLY A 230 9.39 7.45 16.14
CA GLY A 230 8.37 8.47 15.94
C GLY A 230 8.90 9.86 15.56
N ARG A 231 10.14 9.94 15.07
CA ARG A 231 10.73 11.21 14.66
C ARG A 231 10.13 11.63 13.32
N PRO A 232 9.55 12.83 13.21
CA PRO A 232 9.00 13.30 11.95
C PRO A 232 10.06 13.33 10.85
N LEU A 233 9.67 12.95 9.63
CA LEU A 233 10.52 13.13 8.46
C LEU A 233 10.88 14.61 8.30
N LEU A 234 12.18 14.91 8.24
CA LEU A 234 12.66 16.28 8.03
C LEU A 234 12.41 16.70 6.58
N ALA A 235 11.88 17.90 6.38
CA ALA A 235 11.65 18.45 5.04
C ALA A 235 12.93 18.49 4.20
N SER A 236 14.08 18.78 4.83
CA SER A 236 15.40 18.81 4.18
C SER A 236 15.92 17.44 3.73
N ALA A 237 15.33 16.34 4.20
CA ALA A 237 15.68 14.99 3.75
C ALA A 237 14.96 14.60 2.46
N VAL A 238 13.88 15.30 2.10
CA VAL A 238 13.08 15.00 0.91
C VAL A 238 13.79 15.49 -0.34
N PRO A 239 14.15 14.62 -1.31
CA PRO A 239 14.77 15.06 -2.54
C PRO A 239 13.86 16.01 -3.32
N ASP A 240 14.43 17.09 -3.88
CA ASP A 240 13.66 18.10 -4.62
C ASP A 240 12.83 17.51 -5.76
N GLY A 241 13.33 16.48 -6.43
CA GLY A 241 12.67 15.80 -7.53
C GLY A 241 11.70 14.68 -7.12
N LEU A 242 11.50 14.39 -5.83
CA LEU A 242 10.61 13.32 -5.39
C LEU A 242 9.14 13.65 -5.69
N THR A 243 8.44 12.72 -6.30
CA THR A 243 7.00 12.80 -6.52
C THR A 243 6.37 11.44 -6.25
N THR A 244 5.22 11.43 -5.58
CA THR A 244 4.29 10.30 -5.62
C THR A 244 3.09 10.62 -6.49
N GLY A 245 2.17 9.69 -6.66
CA GLY A 245 1.00 9.85 -7.51
C GLY A 245 -0.16 10.54 -6.80
N CYS A 246 -0.91 11.37 -7.52
CA CYS A 246 -2.24 11.80 -7.07
C CYS A 246 -3.25 10.67 -7.30
N PHE A 247 -4.02 10.33 -6.26
CA PHE A 247 -5.12 9.37 -6.34
C PHE A 247 -6.46 10.06 -6.09
N SER A 248 -7.46 9.78 -6.93
CA SER A 248 -8.81 10.32 -6.78
C SER A 248 -9.83 9.45 -7.50
N LEU A 249 -10.89 9.04 -6.79
CA LEU A 249 -12.06 8.43 -7.42
C LEU A 249 -13.02 9.47 -8.03
N VAL A 250 -12.88 10.74 -7.67
CA VAL A 250 -13.64 11.83 -8.30
C VAL A 250 -13.10 12.02 -9.73
N PRO A 251 -13.95 11.95 -10.76
CA PRO A 251 -13.53 12.23 -12.13
C PRO A 251 -12.79 13.56 -12.22
N LEU A 252 -11.62 13.55 -12.85
CA LEU A 252 -10.75 14.73 -13.04
C LEU A 252 -10.12 15.31 -11.77
N GLY A 253 -10.29 14.72 -10.58
CA GLY A 253 -9.70 15.22 -9.32
C GLY A 253 -8.17 15.34 -9.37
N CYS A 254 -7.51 14.51 -10.17
CA CYS A 254 -6.07 14.55 -10.42
C CYS A 254 -5.67 15.08 -11.82
N GLY A 255 -6.61 15.60 -12.63
CA GLY A 255 -6.38 15.81 -14.07
C GLY A 255 -5.25 16.79 -14.44
N LYS A 256 -4.83 17.64 -13.49
CA LYS A 256 -3.71 18.60 -13.65
C LYS A 256 -2.44 18.19 -12.88
N ARG A 257 -2.47 17.07 -12.16
CA ARG A 257 -1.40 16.54 -11.30
C ARG A 257 -0.78 15.28 -11.92
N VAL A 258 0.43 14.93 -11.51
CA VAL A 258 1.03 13.63 -11.76
C VAL A 258 0.10 12.60 -11.14
N GLN A 259 -0.44 11.71 -11.96
CA GLN A 259 -1.42 10.74 -11.47
C GLN A 259 -0.71 9.50 -10.94
N HIS A 260 -1.38 8.82 -10.01
CA HIS A 260 -1.04 7.47 -9.58
C HIS A 260 -0.68 6.56 -10.77
N ALA A 261 -1.52 6.53 -11.80
CA ALA A 261 -1.32 5.75 -13.02
C ALA A 261 -0.04 6.11 -13.81
N ASP A 262 0.46 7.34 -13.72
CA ASP A 262 1.67 7.78 -14.43
C ASP A 262 2.96 7.25 -13.78
N LEU A 263 2.90 6.94 -12.49
CA LEU A 263 4.00 6.35 -11.71
C LEU A 263 3.81 4.86 -11.46
N ASN A 264 2.63 4.30 -11.69
CA ASN A 264 2.24 2.95 -11.32
C ASN A 264 3.17 1.85 -11.87
N LYS A 265 3.70 1.02 -10.96
CA LYS A 265 4.54 -0.16 -11.23
C LYS A 265 3.92 -1.42 -10.60
N ASP A 266 2.60 -1.50 -10.52
CA ASP A 266 1.90 -2.46 -9.67
C ASP A 266 1.64 -3.82 -10.31
N THR A 267 1.83 -3.95 -11.62
CA THR A 267 1.37 -5.15 -12.33
C THR A 267 2.53 -5.88 -12.98
N GLY A 268 2.66 -7.15 -12.61
CA GLY A 268 3.63 -8.10 -13.15
C GLY A 268 3.64 -9.37 -12.32
N THR A 269 4.54 -10.29 -12.63
CA THR A 269 4.70 -11.51 -11.84
C THR A 269 5.89 -11.37 -10.89
N ILE A 270 5.67 -11.70 -9.62
CA ILE A 270 6.69 -11.73 -8.57
C ILE A 270 6.78 -13.16 -8.04
N ASP A 271 7.96 -13.77 -8.03
CA ASP A 271 8.18 -15.04 -7.36
C ASP A 271 8.17 -14.81 -5.83
N PRO A 272 7.25 -15.43 -5.08
CA PRO A 272 7.09 -15.17 -3.65
C PRO A 272 8.22 -15.75 -2.78
N ALA A 273 9.10 -16.58 -3.32
CA ALA A 273 10.24 -17.14 -2.58
C ALA A 273 11.51 -16.30 -2.78
N THR A 274 11.68 -15.69 -3.95
CA THR A 274 12.92 -15.02 -4.35
C THR A 274 12.76 -13.52 -4.57
N GLY A 275 11.54 -13.05 -4.83
CA GLY A 275 11.28 -11.69 -5.29
C GLY A 275 11.63 -11.46 -6.76
N ALA A 276 11.98 -12.51 -7.52
CA ALA A 276 12.29 -12.37 -8.94
C ALA A 276 11.06 -11.89 -9.73
N THR A 277 11.27 -10.95 -10.65
CA THR A 277 10.17 -10.31 -11.38
C THR A 277 10.14 -10.66 -12.86
N SER A 278 8.95 -10.64 -13.46
CA SER A 278 8.75 -10.81 -14.90
C SER A 278 7.43 -10.21 -15.38
N GLY A 279 7.32 -10.01 -16.69
CA GLY A 279 6.06 -9.65 -17.35
C GLY A 279 5.35 -8.38 -16.85
N PRO A 280 6.04 -7.23 -16.63
CA PRO A 280 5.37 -6.02 -16.20
C PRO A 280 4.33 -5.55 -17.23
N THR A 281 3.16 -5.08 -16.77
CA THR A 281 2.07 -4.69 -17.69
C THR A 281 1.77 -3.20 -17.71
N THR A 282 2.14 -2.43 -16.68
CA THR A 282 1.98 -0.97 -16.73
C THR A 282 3.01 -0.29 -17.64
N PRO A 283 2.66 0.86 -18.25
CA PRO A 283 3.62 1.63 -19.05
C PRO A 283 4.89 2.01 -18.28
N ARG A 284 4.75 2.48 -17.03
CA ARG A 284 5.91 2.84 -16.19
C ARG A 284 6.69 1.62 -15.74
N GLY A 285 6.04 0.50 -15.40
CA GLY A 285 6.69 -0.75 -15.01
C GLY A 285 7.53 -1.38 -16.11
N ARG A 286 7.10 -1.27 -17.38
CA ARG A 286 7.84 -1.74 -18.57
C ARG A 286 9.07 -0.91 -18.92
N THR A 287 9.17 0.31 -18.39
CA THR A 287 10.27 1.22 -18.70
C THR A 287 11.50 0.85 -17.88
N GLY A 288 12.67 0.67 -18.50
CA GLY A 288 13.96 0.69 -17.81
C GLY A 288 14.16 -0.30 -16.64
N GLY A 289 13.37 -1.39 -16.58
CA GLY A 289 13.38 -2.33 -15.45
C GLY A 289 12.71 -1.79 -14.18
N ASN A 290 11.85 -0.77 -14.30
CA ASN A 290 11.22 -0.08 -13.19
C ASN A 290 10.40 -1.01 -12.28
N PHE A 291 9.68 -1.98 -12.85
CA PHE A 291 8.94 -2.96 -12.05
C PHE A 291 9.88 -3.74 -11.12
N ASP A 292 10.96 -4.30 -11.66
CA ASP A 292 11.95 -5.03 -10.88
C ASP A 292 12.56 -4.15 -9.78
N ARG A 293 12.98 -2.92 -10.13
CA ARG A 293 13.54 -1.96 -9.17
C ARG A 293 12.60 -1.60 -8.03
N ALA A 294 11.31 -1.42 -8.33
CA ALA A 294 10.29 -1.17 -7.31
C ALA A 294 10.12 -2.38 -6.39
N VAL A 295 9.99 -3.59 -6.95
CA VAL A 295 9.83 -4.83 -6.18
C VAL A 295 11.07 -5.12 -5.33
N GLN A 296 12.28 -5.06 -5.89
CA GLN A 296 13.51 -5.29 -5.12
C GLN A 296 13.66 -4.24 -4.01
N GLY A 297 13.30 -2.97 -4.29
CA GLY A 297 13.29 -1.92 -3.27
C GLY A 297 12.32 -2.20 -2.14
N ALA A 298 11.09 -2.59 -2.47
CA ALA A 298 10.04 -2.93 -1.51
C ALA A 298 10.40 -4.18 -0.67
N VAL A 299 11.01 -5.21 -1.27
CA VAL A 299 11.51 -6.41 -0.57
C VAL A 299 12.62 -6.03 0.40
N ALA A 300 13.61 -5.25 -0.05
CA ALA A 300 14.73 -4.83 0.79
C ALA A 300 14.26 -3.96 1.97
N ASP A 301 13.33 -3.03 1.71
CA ASP A 301 12.78 -2.16 2.75
C ASP A 301 11.90 -2.95 3.72
N THR A 302 11.05 -3.86 3.24
CA THR A 302 10.26 -4.76 4.11
C THR A 302 11.14 -5.57 5.07
N ARG A 303 12.29 -6.08 4.60
CA ARG A 303 13.29 -6.75 5.46
C ARG A 303 13.88 -5.79 6.50
N ARG A 304 14.21 -4.56 6.10
CA ARG A 304 14.68 -3.52 7.03
C ARG A 304 13.63 -3.23 8.10
N GLN A 305 12.37 -3.01 7.71
CA GLN A 305 11.29 -2.70 8.66
C GLN A 305 11.09 -3.82 9.68
N TRP A 306 11.20 -5.09 9.28
CA TRP A 306 11.14 -6.19 10.24
C TRP A 306 12.35 -6.17 11.20
N ALA A 307 13.56 -5.92 10.69
CA ALA A 307 14.73 -5.77 11.55
C ALA A 307 14.56 -4.63 12.57
N ASP A 308 14.07 -3.48 12.11
CA ASP A 308 13.77 -2.31 12.93
C ASP A 308 12.66 -2.58 13.94
N PHE A 309 11.63 -3.34 13.57
CA PHE A 309 10.54 -3.71 14.48
C PHE A 309 11.06 -4.56 15.63
N ARG A 310 11.93 -5.52 15.36
CA ARG A 310 12.59 -6.31 16.41
C ARG A 310 13.48 -5.46 17.30
N ALA A 311 14.24 -4.53 16.73
CA ALA A 311 15.03 -3.59 17.51
C ALA A 311 14.15 -2.73 18.43
N ALA A 312 13.01 -2.24 17.92
CA ALA A 312 12.05 -1.50 18.72
C ALA A 312 11.42 -2.34 19.85
N LEU A 313 11.19 -3.64 19.62
CA LEU A 313 10.75 -4.57 20.68
C LEU A 313 11.82 -4.71 21.77
N THR A 314 13.08 -4.89 21.41
CA THR A 314 14.18 -5.03 22.39
C THR A 314 14.44 -3.73 23.14
N ASP A 315 14.36 -2.58 22.47
CA ASP A 315 14.55 -1.27 23.08
C ASP A 315 13.42 -0.97 24.08
N ARG A 316 12.18 -1.34 23.75
CA ARG A 316 11.01 -1.05 24.58
C ARG A 316 10.85 -2.01 25.77
N TYR A 317 11.07 -3.31 25.55
CA TYR A 317 10.76 -4.34 26.54
C TYR A 317 11.99 -4.97 27.19
N GLY A 318 13.19 -4.55 26.80
CA GLY A 318 14.44 -5.20 27.17
C GLY A 318 14.76 -6.39 26.26
N LYS A 319 16.04 -6.73 26.14
CA LYS A 319 16.56 -7.70 25.17
C LYS A 319 15.82 -9.05 25.20
N GLU A 320 15.81 -9.73 26.36
CA GLU A 320 15.24 -11.07 26.48
C GLU A 320 13.73 -11.08 26.15
N ARG A 321 12.98 -10.13 26.72
CA ARG A 321 11.53 -10.04 26.50
C ARG A 321 11.23 -9.67 25.05
N GLY A 322 11.95 -8.71 24.47
CA GLY A 322 11.80 -8.29 23.08
C GLY A 322 12.11 -9.41 22.08
N GLU A 323 13.21 -10.14 22.28
CA GLU A 323 13.56 -11.31 21.46
C GLU A 323 12.49 -12.41 21.56
N ARG A 324 11.94 -12.65 22.76
CA ARG A 324 10.85 -13.62 22.94
C ARG A 324 9.57 -13.18 22.26
N ILE A 325 9.21 -11.89 22.31
CA ILE A 325 8.07 -11.36 21.55
C ILE A 325 8.30 -11.58 20.05
N ALA A 326 9.49 -11.26 19.52
CA ALA A 326 9.81 -11.49 18.11
C ALA A 326 9.70 -12.99 17.73
N CYS A 327 10.13 -13.90 18.60
CA CYS A 327 9.88 -15.33 18.45
C CYS A 327 8.37 -15.63 18.34
N VAL A 328 7.55 -15.09 19.26
CA VAL A 328 6.10 -15.35 19.26
C VAL A 328 5.43 -14.89 17.97
N LEU A 329 5.80 -13.72 17.43
CA LEU A 329 5.23 -13.19 16.21
C LEU A 329 5.55 -14.05 14.97
N THR A 330 6.72 -14.68 14.97
CA THR A 330 7.25 -15.42 13.81
C THR A 330 6.90 -16.91 13.80
N HIS A 331 6.58 -17.50 14.95
CA HIS A 331 6.34 -18.94 15.07
C HIS A 331 4.86 -19.33 15.03
N ASP A 332 4.55 -20.45 14.42
CA ASP A 332 3.19 -20.98 14.28
C ASP A 332 2.66 -21.57 15.59
N THR A 333 3.55 -22.04 16.46
CA THR A 333 3.24 -22.67 17.76
C THR A 333 4.06 -22.06 18.89
N PRO A 334 3.88 -20.76 19.19
CA PRO A 334 4.80 -19.99 20.01
C PRO A 334 4.90 -20.48 21.47
N VAL A 335 3.84 -21.06 22.02
CA VAL A 335 3.86 -21.64 23.38
C VAL A 335 4.90 -22.77 23.51
N ARG A 336 5.08 -23.56 22.45
CA ARG A 336 6.05 -24.64 22.39
C ARG A 336 7.45 -24.11 22.08
N ASP A 337 7.54 -23.23 21.08
CA ASP A 337 8.81 -22.89 20.44
C ASP A 337 9.54 -21.71 21.10
N CYS A 338 8.81 -20.83 21.78
CA CYS A 338 9.32 -19.59 22.36
C CYS A 338 9.40 -19.60 23.89
N ALA A 339 9.36 -20.78 24.50
CA ALA A 339 9.49 -20.93 25.94
C ALA A 339 10.86 -20.41 26.44
N PRO A 340 10.95 -19.92 27.70
CA PRO A 340 12.23 -19.54 28.30
C PRO A 340 13.20 -20.72 28.24
N ARG A 341 14.40 -20.50 27.70
CA ARG A 341 15.50 -21.45 27.86
C ARG A 341 16.02 -21.26 29.29
N GLY A 342 15.84 -22.28 30.13
CA GLY A 342 16.33 -22.30 31.51
C GLY A 342 17.84 -22.28 31.61
#